data_AF-A0A8J8IZA6-F1
#
_entry.id   AF-A0A8J8IZA6-F1
#
_cell.length_a   1.000
_cell.length_b   1.000
_cell.length_c   1.000
_cell.angle_alpha   90.00
_cell.angle_beta   90.00
_cell.angle_gamma   90.00
#
_symmetry.space_group_name_H-M   'P 1'
#
loop_
_entity.id
_entity.type
_entity.pdbx_description
1 polymer ?
#
loop_
_entity_poly.entity_id
_entity_poly.type
_entity_poly.pdbx_seq_one_letter_code
_entity_poly.pdbx_strand_id
1 'polypeptide(L)'
;MALVGIIGAGIGGIATAVQLARYNIESVIFERNSVGGLIRNAYSVENTMFFPEGIRGEEVVEILKRYVRKYGLKIIYEEVKYIEKVDGVFRVQTNTGDYKFKYLVVATGTKPKKLPFDSVIYHVAEVPKEHYERVLIIGGGDVAFDYALSMSEVADEVIILMRSEPKALPYLQNLVAKRGNIKTFIAQVLEIRREEKLLAKTNVGDFKVDLVLGAIGRVPNVELIEGLNDDNLFLVGDVKNGIYRQSALAIADGIKTAMMIWRREKYGSIE
;
A
#
# COMPACT_ATOMS: atom_id res chain seq x y z
N MET A 1 24.39 -3.55 -16.86
CA MET A 1 23.08 -4.18 -17.12
C MET A 1 22.65 -4.76 -15.79
N ALA A 2 21.61 -4.20 -15.15
CA ALA A 2 21.27 -4.60 -13.78
C ALA A 2 20.71 -6.04 -13.75
N LEU A 3 21.05 -6.79 -12.72
CA LEU A 3 20.71 -8.21 -12.62
C LEU A 3 19.25 -8.43 -12.21
N VAL A 4 18.72 -7.54 -11.36
CA VAL A 4 17.40 -7.66 -10.74
C VAL A 4 16.53 -6.44 -11.02
N GLY A 5 15.35 -6.66 -11.60
CA GLY A 5 14.29 -5.66 -11.69
C GLY A 5 13.35 -5.78 -10.49
N ILE A 6 12.99 -4.66 -9.85
CA ILE A 6 12.06 -4.63 -8.70
C ILE A 6 10.90 -3.71 -9.07
N ILE A 7 9.67 -4.23 -9.10
CA ILE A 7 8.49 -3.46 -9.46
C ILE A 7 7.77 -3.01 -8.19
N GLY A 8 7.86 -1.71 -7.87
CA GLY A 8 7.24 -1.06 -6.72
C GLY A 8 8.25 -0.60 -5.66
N ALA A 9 8.17 0.68 -5.27
CA ALA A 9 9.00 1.27 -4.21
C ALA A 9 8.27 1.36 -2.85
N GLY A 10 7.41 0.38 -2.56
CA GLY A 10 6.88 0.15 -1.22
C GLY A 10 7.93 -0.44 -0.27
N ILE A 11 7.56 -0.59 1.01
CA ILE A 11 8.50 -1.03 2.06
C ILE A 11 9.20 -2.37 1.73
N GLY A 12 8.47 -3.32 1.13
CA GLY A 12 9.04 -4.62 0.72
C GLY A 12 10.04 -4.49 -0.42
N GLY A 13 9.73 -3.71 -1.48
CA GLY A 13 10.64 -3.48 -2.60
C GLY A 13 11.93 -2.75 -2.17
N ILE A 14 11.80 -1.76 -1.30
CA ILE A 14 12.95 -1.06 -0.71
C ILE A 14 13.79 -2.02 0.15
N ALA A 15 13.17 -2.84 1.00
CA ALA A 15 13.87 -3.82 1.82
C ALA A 15 14.66 -4.82 0.97
N THR A 16 14.07 -5.33 -0.12
CA THR A 16 14.74 -6.18 -1.10
C THR A 16 15.97 -5.50 -1.68
N ALA A 17 15.81 -4.27 -2.20
CA ALA A 17 16.88 -3.53 -2.86
C ALA A 17 18.04 -3.21 -1.90
N VAL A 18 17.74 -2.81 -0.66
CA VAL A 18 18.76 -2.59 0.39
C VAL A 18 19.53 -3.87 0.65
N GLN A 19 18.85 -5.01 0.77
CA GLN A 19 19.52 -6.27 1.06
C GLN A 19 20.34 -6.78 -0.14
N LEU A 20 19.87 -6.58 -1.38
CA LEU A 20 20.66 -6.87 -2.59
C LEU A 20 21.92 -6.00 -2.68
N ALA A 21 21.82 -4.71 -2.35
CA ALA A 21 22.96 -3.81 -2.31
C ALA A 21 24.03 -4.28 -1.30
N ARG A 22 23.61 -4.82 -0.15
CA ARG A 22 24.55 -5.42 0.84
C ARG A 22 25.26 -6.67 0.31
N TYR A 23 24.71 -7.33 -0.69
CA TYR A 23 25.32 -8.46 -1.39
C TYR A 23 26.11 -8.05 -2.63
N ASN A 24 26.25 -6.75 -2.91
CA ASN A 24 26.83 -6.21 -4.15
C ASN A 24 26.10 -6.70 -5.42
N ILE A 25 24.78 -6.91 -5.35
CA ILE A 25 23.95 -7.28 -6.51
C ILE A 25 23.29 -6.02 -7.08
N GLU A 26 23.56 -5.72 -8.35
CA GLU A 26 22.94 -4.61 -9.05
C GLU A 26 21.43 -4.81 -9.21
N SER A 27 20.64 -3.82 -8.81
CA SER A 27 19.19 -3.80 -8.96
C SER A 27 18.65 -2.45 -9.38
N VAL A 28 17.47 -2.46 -10.00
CA VAL A 28 16.72 -1.25 -10.40
C VAL A 28 15.29 -1.38 -9.91
N ILE A 29 14.79 -0.34 -9.24
CA ILE A 29 13.42 -0.25 -8.78
C ILE A 29 12.61 0.59 -9.77
N PHE A 30 11.44 0.11 -10.17
CA PHE A 30 10.45 0.88 -10.94
C PHE A 30 9.35 1.36 -10.01
N GLU A 31 9.05 2.66 -10.05
CA GLU A 31 7.98 3.27 -9.26
C GLU A 31 7.27 4.32 -10.10
N ARG A 32 5.94 4.24 -10.21
CA ARG A 32 5.18 5.19 -11.03
C ARG A 32 5.00 6.57 -10.38
N ASN A 33 5.03 6.63 -9.04
CA ASN A 33 4.74 7.86 -8.30
C ASN A 33 5.91 8.26 -7.38
N SER A 34 5.95 7.68 -6.18
CA SER A 34 6.90 8.06 -5.14
C SER A 34 7.17 6.90 -4.19
N VAL A 35 8.35 6.90 -3.59
CA VAL A 35 8.74 5.94 -2.55
C VAL A 35 7.71 5.96 -1.41
N GLY A 36 7.31 4.77 -0.94
CA GLY A 36 6.49 4.60 0.26
C GLY A 36 5.37 3.59 0.10
N GLY A 37 4.71 3.56 -1.06
CA GLY A 37 3.56 2.69 -1.29
C GLY A 37 2.44 2.93 -0.25
N LEU A 38 1.83 1.85 0.24
CA LEU A 38 0.64 1.93 1.10
C LEU A 38 0.88 2.49 2.49
N ILE A 39 2.10 2.36 3.04
CA ILE A 39 2.42 2.80 4.41
C ILE A 39 2.20 4.30 4.61
N ARG A 40 2.24 5.09 3.53
CA ARG A 40 1.91 6.52 3.53
C ARG A 40 0.51 6.80 4.10
N ASN A 41 -0.42 5.86 3.95
CA ASN A 41 -1.81 6.03 4.37
C ASN A 41 -2.05 5.64 5.84
N ALA A 42 -1.03 5.14 6.55
CA ALA A 42 -1.19 4.71 7.94
C ALA A 42 -1.24 5.92 8.88
N TYR A 43 -2.22 5.94 9.78
CA TYR A 43 -2.31 6.94 10.84
C TYR A 43 -1.11 6.83 11.79
N SER A 44 -0.83 5.60 12.23
CA SER A 44 0.26 5.24 13.13
C SER A 44 0.68 3.80 12.85
N VAL A 45 1.98 3.55 12.77
CA VAL A 45 2.56 2.22 12.56
C VAL A 45 3.15 1.75 13.88
N GLU A 46 2.40 0.91 14.61
CA GLU A 46 2.76 0.45 15.97
C GLU A 46 3.17 -1.02 16.02
N ASN A 47 2.85 -1.78 14.98
CA ASN A 47 3.18 -3.20 14.88
C ASN A 47 4.58 -3.48 14.32
N THR A 48 5.41 -2.45 14.22
CA THR A 48 6.82 -2.57 13.89
C THR A 48 7.59 -2.38 15.18
N MET A 49 8.21 -3.45 15.67
CA MET A 49 9.13 -3.38 16.81
C MET A 49 10.15 -2.25 16.53
N PHE A 50 10.61 -1.56 17.58
CA PHE A 50 11.47 -0.34 17.54
C PHE A 50 10.74 1.01 17.56
N PHE A 51 9.40 1.05 17.45
CA PHE A 51 8.62 2.29 17.64
C PHE A 51 7.55 2.09 18.72
N PRO A 52 7.91 2.12 20.02
CA PRO A 52 6.98 1.83 21.11
C PRO A 52 5.81 2.83 21.20
N GLU A 53 6.04 4.08 20.80
CA GLU A 53 5.01 5.14 20.72
C GLU A 53 4.30 5.18 19.36
N GLY A 54 4.61 4.24 18.47
CA GLY A 54 4.23 4.30 17.06
C GLY A 54 5.05 5.31 16.25
N ILE A 55 4.84 5.31 14.94
CA ILE A 55 5.44 6.24 14.00
C ILE A 55 4.46 6.54 12.87
N ARG A 56 4.34 7.80 12.43
CA ARG A 56 3.41 8.14 11.35
C ARG A 56 3.81 7.49 10.03
N GLY A 57 2.83 7.16 9.20
CA GLY A 57 3.08 6.60 7.86
C GLY A 57 4.01 7.47 7.02
N GLU A 58 3.84 8.80 7.06
CA GLU A 58 4.69 9.77 6.37
C GLU A 58 6.15 9.74 6.88
N GLU A 59 6.37 9.59 8.18
CA GLU A 59 7.72 9.49 8.77
C GLU A 59 8.42 8.19 8.34
N VAL A 60 7.68 7.08 8.27
CA VAL A 60 8.21 5.82 7.72
C VAL A 60 8.65 6.01 6.26
N VAL A 61 7.89 6.75 5.45
CA VAL A 61 8.29 7.07 4.07
C VAL A 61 9.61 7.84 4.02
N GLU A 62 9.81 8.81 4.91
CA GLU A 62 11.08 9.53 4.97
C GLU A 62 12.26 8.64 5.39
N ILE A 63 12.02 7.67 6.28
CA ILE A 63 13.01 6.63 6.60
C ILE A 63 13.34 5.80 5.35
N LEU A 64 12.36 5.38 4.55
CA LEU A 64 12.60 4.63 3.31
C LEU A 64 13.42 5.45 2.31
N LYS A 65 13.11 6.73 2.14
CA LYS A 65 13.92 7.63 1.29
C LYS A 65 15.36 7.78 1.81
N ARG A 66 15.58 7.76 3.13
CA ARG A 66 16.94 7.74 3.70
C ARG A 66 17.68 6.45 3.36
N TYR A 67 17.02 5.29 3.36
CA TYR A 67 17.61 4.03 2.89
C TYR A 67 17.99 4.10 1.41
N VAL A 68 17.10 4.63 0.56
CA VAL A 68 17.37 4.86 -0.87
C VAL A 68 18.66 5.66 -1.07
N ARG A 69 18.79 6.80 -0.37
CA ARG A 69 20.00 7.64 -0.46
C ARG A 69 21.24 6.96 0.11
N LYS A 70 21.13 6.34 1.29
CA LYS A 70 22.26 5.69 1.98
C LYS A 70 22.88 4.56 1.18
N TYR A 71 22.06 3.76 0.50
CA TYR A 71 22.51 2.59 -0.27
C TYR A 71 22.66 2.89 -1.77
N GLY A 72 22.43 4.13 -2.22
CA GLY A 72 22.52 4.49 -3.63
C GLY A 72 21.55 3.71 -4.52
N LEU A 73 20.35 3.40 -4.02
CA LEU A 73 19.39 2.56 -4.74
C LEU A 73 18.89 3.28 -5.99
N LYS A 74 19.00 2.64 -7.15
CA LYS A 74 18.53 3.20 -8.42
C LYS A 74 17.02 3.02 -8.53
N ILE A 75 16.30 4.15 -8.58
CA ILE A 75 14.85 4.19 -8.84
C ILE A 75 14.64 4.85 -10.20
N ILE A 76 13.88 4.18 -11.05
CA ILE A 76 13.36 4.69 -12.32
C ILE A 76 11.89 5.03 -12.09
N TYR A 77 11.55 6.31 -12.24
CA TYR A 77 10.19 6.80 -12.03
C TYR A 77 9.33 6.61 -13.28
N GLU A 78 8.98 5.35 -13.54
CA GLU A 78 8.24 4.94 -14.73
C GLU A 78 7.19 3.89 -14.34
N GLU A 79 6.09 3.87 -15.08
CA GLU A 79 5.04 2.89 -14.90
C GLU A 79 5.32 1.67 -15.78
N VAL A 80 5.50 0.51 -15.15
CA VAL A 80 5.58 -0.77 -15.87
C VAL A 80 4.21 -1.10 -16.46
N LYS A 81 4.18 -1.32 -17.77
CA LYS A 81 2.96 -1.62 -18.53
C LYS A 81 2.86 -3.09 -18.91
N TYR A 82 3.99 -3.73 -19.16
CA TYR A 82 4.01 -5.11 -19.63
C TYR A 82 5.28 -5.83 -19.18
N ILE A 83 5.14 -7.13 -18.91
CA ILE A 83 6.24 -8.01 -18.52
C ILE A 83 6.09 -9.30 -19.29
N GLU A 84 7.18 -9.76 -19.90
CA GLU A 84 7.24 -11.05 -20.58
C GLU A 84 8.58 -11.74 -20.32
N LYS A 85 8.60 -13.06 -20.52
CA LYS A 85 9.82 -13.86 -20.49
C LYS A 85 10.22 -14.19 -21.92
N VAL A 86 11.39 -13.71 -22.35
CA VAL A 86 11.92 -13.92 -23.71
C VAL A 86 13.40 -14.26 -23.59
N ASP A 87 13.85 -15.31 -24.28
CA ASP A 87 15.26 -15.74 -24.33
C ASP A 87 15.92 -15.90 -22.95
N GLY A 88 15.17 -16.43 -21.98
CA GLY A 88 15.69 -16.69 -20.62
C GLY A 88 15.80 -15.44 -19.72
N VAL A 89 15.43 -14.25 -20.21
CA VAL A 89 15.38 -13.01 -19.40
C VAL A 89 13.96 -12.46 -19.31
N PHE A 90 13.69 -11.68 -18.27
CA PHE A 90 12.47 -10.88 -18.17
C PHE A 90 12.65 -9.59 -18.95
N ARG A 91 11.76 -9.33 -19.90
CA ARG A 91 11.61 -8.01 -20.51
C ARG A 91 10.55 -7.24 -19.75
N VAL A 92 10.90 -6.04 -19.31
CA VAL A 92 10.02 -5.12 -18.58
C VAL A 92 9.84 -3.89 -19.46
N GLN A 93 8.63 -3.71 -19.97
CA GLN A 93 8.27 -2.54 -20.76
C GLN A 93 7.55 -1.52 -19.88
N THR A 94 8.03 -0.29 -19.92
CA THR A 94 7.44 0.85 -19.22
C THR A 94 6.76 1.78 -20.21
N ASN A 95 6.18 2.87 -19.71
CA ASN A 95 5.66 3.94 -20.55
C ASN A 95 6.74 4.70 -21.33
N THR A 96 8.03 4.55 -21.00
CA THR A 96 9.14 5.33 -21.60
C THR A 96 10.33 4.49 -22.04
N GLY A 97 10.40 3.20 -21.70
CA GLY A 97 11.55 2.38 -22.03
C GLY A 97 11.30 0.88 -21.97
N ASP A 98 12.30 0.14 -22.43
CA ASP A 98 12.35 -1.32 -22.41
C ASP A 98 13.61 -1.78 -21.68
N TYR A 99 13.45 -2.68 -20.72
CA TYR A 99 14.51 -3.14 -19.83
C TYR A 99 14.56 -4.66 -19.79
N LYS A 100 15.74 -5.23 -19.51
CA LYS A 100 15.95 -6.68 -19.42
C LYS A 100 16.62 -7.05 -18.10
N PHE A 101 16.11 -8.08 -17.44
CA PHE A 101 16.60 -8.56 -16.15
C PHE A 101 16.67 -10.09 -16.09
N LYS A 102 17.65 -10.63 -15.37
CA LYS A 102 17.70 -12.08 -15.09
C LYS A 102 16.65 -12.47 -14.05
N TYR A 103 16.49 -11.64 -13.03
CA TYR A 103 15.53 -11.80 -11.95
C TYR A 103 14.51 -10.68 -11.92
N LEU A 104 13.29 -11.00 -11.52
CA LEU A 104 12.23 -10.03 -11.35
C LEU A 104 11.60 -10.19 -9.97
N VAL A 105 11.49 -9.09 -9.23
CA VAL A 105 10.81 -9.02 -7.93
C VAL A 105 9.60 -8.13 -8.07
N VAL A 106 8.42 -8.68 -7.85
CA VAL A 106 7.15 -7.95 -7.89
C VAL A 106 6.77 -7.58 -6.46
N ALA A 107 6.82 -6.28 -6.17
CA ALA A 107 6.48 -5.66 -4.89
C ALA A 107 5.36 -4.61 -5.08
N THR A 108 4.44 -4.88 -6.00
CA THR A 108 3.36 -3.98 -6.45
C THR A 108 2.23 -3.78 -5.42
N GLY A 109 2.26 -4.54 -4.33
CA GLY A 109 1.30 -4.43 -3.23
C GLY A 109 -0.12 -4.80 -3.64
N THR A 110 -1.09 -4.00 -3.18
CA THR A 110 -2.52 -4.21 -3.42
C THR A 110 -3.18 -2.93 -3.90
N LYS A 111 -4.31 -3.06 -4.60
CA LYS A 111 -5.18 -1.95 -5.00
C LYS A 111 -6.51 -1.99 -4.23
N PRO A 112 -7.14 -0.84 -3.95
CA PRO A 112 -8.41 -0.81 -3.23
C PRO A 112 -9.52 -1.49 -4.05
N LYS A 113 -10.46 -2.16 -3.37
CA LYS A 113 -11.74 -2.53 -3.97
C LYS A 113 -12.56 -1.25 -4.18
N LYS A 114 -13.06 -1.06 -5.39
CA LYS A 114 -13.86 0.13 -5.73
C LYS A 114 -15.33 -0.07 -5.38
N LEU A 115 -15.92 0.96 -4.78
CA LEU A 115 -17.36 1.16 -4.71
C LEU A 115 -17.87 1.65 -6.07
N PRO A 116 -19.16 1.42 -6.39
CA PRO A 116 -19.78 1.86 -7.64
C PRO A 116 -20.12 3.36 -7.61
N PHE A 117 -19.24 4.20 -7.04
CA PHE A 117 -19.43 5.63 -6.84
C PHE A 117 -18.17 6.39 -7.22
N ASP A 118 -18.30 7.45 -8.01
CA ASP A 118 -17.15 8.18 -8.58
C ASP A 118 -16.46 9.13 -7.59
N SER A 119 -17.20 9.70 -6.63
CA SER A 119 -16.70 10.71 -5.68
C SER A 119 -16.01 10.11 -4.43
N VAL A 120 -15.49 8.89 -4.52
CA VAL A 120 -14.87 8.18 -3.39
C VAL A 120 -13.35 8.20 -3.51
N ILE A 121 -12.69 8.70 -2.47
CA ILE A 121 -11.23 8.68 -2.33
C ILE A 121 -10.83 7.38 -1.63
N TYR A 122 -9.80 6.68 -2.10
CA TYR A 122 -9.40 5.37 -1.51
C TYR A 122 -8.09 5.42 -0.71
N HIS A 123 -7.43 6.56 -0.71
CA HIS A 123 -6.15 6.80 -0.08
C HIS A 123 -6.22 8.11 0.70
N VAL A 124 -6.15 8.04 2.03
CA VAL A 124 -6.21 9.25 2.88
C VAL A 124 -5.07 10.21 2.58
N ALA A 125 -3.93 9.71 2.08
CA ALA A 125 -2.81 10.53 1.66
C ALA A 125 -3.07 11.37 0.39
N GLU A 126 -4.17 11.10 -0.34
CA GLU A 126 -4.62 11.92 -1.48
C GLU A 126 -5.56 13.06 -1.03
N VAL A 127 -5.99 13.07 0.24
CA VAL A 127 -6.87 14.10 0.78
C VAL A 127 -6.05 15.38 1.05
N PRO A 128 -6.49 16.56 0.55
CA PRO A 128 -5.84 17.82 0.87
C PRO A 128 -5.77 18.08 2.38
N LYS A 129 -4.66 18.70 2.82
CA LYS A 129 -4.48 19.08 4.23
C LYS A 129 -5.18 20.42 4.49
N GLU A 130 -6.50 20.37 4.67
CA GLU A 130 -7.37 21.50 5.01
C GLU A 130 -8.44 21.09 6.03
N HIS A 131 -9.23 22.05 6.50
CA HIS A 131 -10.31 21.80 7.46
C HIS A 131 -11.57 21.27 6.74
N TYR A 132 -12.22 20.27 7.33
CA TYR A 132 -13.49 19.71 6.85
C TYR A 132 -14.57 19.80 7.94
N GLU A 133 -15.82 20.01 7.57
CA GLU A 133 -16.92 19.94 8.54
C GLU A 133 -17.27 18.48 8.82
N ARG A 134 -17.49 17.69 7.76
CA ARG A 134 -17.94 16.30 7.87
C ARG A 134 -17.25 15.39 6.87
N VAL A 135 -16.69 14.29 7.37
CA VAL A 135 -16.04 13.27 6.53
C VAL A 135 -16.72 11.92 6.74
N LEU A 136 -17.08 11.25 5.64
CA LEU A 136 -17.65 9.91 5.66
C LEU A 136 -16.61 8.86 5.28
N ILE A 137 -16.56 7.76 6.01
CA ILE A 137 -15.67 6.62 5.75
C ILE A 137 -16.52 5.36 5.61
N ILE A 138 -16.40 4.67 4.48
CA ILE A 138 -17.13 3.44 4.19
C ILE A 138 -16.19 2.25 4.36
N GLY A 139 -16.36 1.50 5.44
CA GLY A 139 -15.52 0.34 5.76
C GLY A 139 -15.53 0.00 7.24
N GLY A 140 -15.20 -1.25 7.56
CA GLY A 140 -15.19 -1.74 8.95
C GLY A 140 -13.90 -2.46 9.35
N GLY A 141 -12.85 -2.41 8.53
CA GLY A 141 -11.54 -3.01 8.85
C GLY A 141 -10.52 -1.96 9.31
N ASP A 142 -9.29 -2.39 9.60
CA ASP A 142 -8.22 -1.53 10.13
C ASP A 142 -8.03 -0.23 9.35
N VAL A 143 -7.97 -0.31 8.01
CA VAL A 143 -7.80 0.86 7.13
C VAL A 143 -8.90 1.91 7.33
N ALA A 144 -10.14 1.49 7.58
CA ALA A 144 -11.24 2.43 7.80
C ALA A 144 -11.07 3.18 9.14
N PHE A 145 -10.61 2.47 10.17
CA PHE A 145 -10.37 3.04 11.49
C PHE A 145 -9.13 3.94 11.50
N ASP A 146 -8.06 3.56 10.80
CA ASP A 146 -6.88 4.41 10.57
C ASP A 146 -7.24 5.71 9.84
N TYR A 147 -8.06 5.61 8.78
CA TYR A 147 -8.55 6.79 8.07
C TYR A 147 -9.39 7.68 8.99
N ALA A 148 -10.20 7.08 9.86
CA ALA A 148 -11.03 7.83 10.80
C ALA A 148 -10.19 8.60 11.82
N LEU A 149 -9.16 7.97 12.37
CA LEU A 149 -8.21 8.63 13.26
C LEU A 149 -7.48 9.78 12.56
N SER A 150 -7.04 9.58 11.31
CA SER A 150 -6.38 10.62 10.52
C SER A 150 -7.30 11.81 10.25
N MET A 151 -8.52 11.55 9.79
CA MET A 151 -9.48 12.61 9.46
C MET A 151 -10.02 13.30 10.72
N SER A 152 -10.01 12.65 11.89
CA SER A 152 -10.45 13.27 13.15
C SER A 152 -9.56 14.42 13.61
N GLU A 153 -8.36 14.56 13.07
CA GLU A 153 -7.45 15.67 13.35
C GLU A 153 -7.76 16.93 12.52
N VAL A 154 -8.52 16.79 11.43
CA VAL A 154 -8.79 17.86 10.45
C VAL A 154 -10.28 18.04 10.15
N ALA A 155 -11.17 17.31 10.81
CA ALA A 155 -12.61 17.37 10.61
C ALA A 155 -13.39 17.59 11.91
N ASP A 156 -14.45 18.39 11.84
CA ASP A 156 -15.35 18.62 12.99
C ASP A 156 -16.12 17.35 13.38
N GLU A 157 -16.50 16.53 12.39
CA GLU A 157 -17.12 15.22 12.59
C GLU A 157 -16.66 14.20 11.54
N VAL A 158 -16.33 13.00 12.00
CA VAL A 158 -16.00 11.84 11.16
C VAL A 158 -17.02 10.74 11.39
N ILE A 159 -17.55 10.19 10.30
CA ILE A 159 -18.59 9.17 10.32
C ILE A 159 -18.05 7.90 9.68
N ILE A 160 -18.05 6.79 10.41
CA ILE A 160 -17.72 5.47 9.88
C ILE A 160 -19.01 4.69 9.61
N LEU A 161 -19.26 4.34 8.36
CA LEU A 161 -20.33 3.43 7.95
C LEU A 161 -19.79 2.03 7.67
N MET A 162 -20.35 1.04 8.34
CA MET A 162 -19.99 -0.37 8.20
C MET A 162 -21.23 -1.25 7.97
N ARG A 163 -21.08 -2.37 7.26
CA ARG A 163 -22.22 -3.26 6.94
C ARG A 163 -22.57 -4.25 8.06
N SER A 164 -21.69 -4.36 9.04
CA SER A 164 -21.76 -5.31 10.15
C SER A 164 -20.91 -4.77 11.29
N GLU A 165 -20.81 -5.54 12.38
CA GLU A 165 -19.80 -5.32 13.41
C GLU A 165 -18.39 -5.09 12.82
N PRO A 166 -17.59 -4.22 13.45
CA PRO A 166 -16.25 -3.89 12.98
C PRO A 166 -15.33 -5.11 13.03
N LYS A 167 -14.58 -5.28 11.95
CA LYS A 167 -13.51 -6.28 11.80
C LYS A 167 -12.12 -5.71 12.09
N ALA A 168 -12.06 -4.42 12.43
CA ALA A 168 -10.83 -3.75 12.82
C ALA A 168 -10.27 -4.34 14.12
N LEU A 169 -8.98 -4.23 14.34
CA LEU A 169 -8.32 -4.64 15.58
C LEU A 169 -8.99 -3.97 16.79
N PRO A 170 -9.23 -4.69 17.90
CA PRO A 170 -9.81 -4.11 19.11
C PRO A 170 -9.07 -2.86 19.62
N TYR A 171 -7.74 -2.81 19.40
CA TYR A 171 -6.92 -1.65 19.69
C TYR A 171 -7.38 -0.38 18.94
N LEU A 172 -7.54 -0.47 17.61
CA LEU A 172 -8.01 0.64 16.78
C LEU A 172 -9.45 1.03 17.13
N GLN A 173 -10.30 0.06 17.45
CA GLN A 173 -11.66 0.33 17.92
C GLN A 173 -11.66 1.14 19.22
N ASN A 174 -10.77 0.81 20.16
CA ASN A 174 -10.62 1.56 21.41
C ASN A 174 -10.12 2.99 21.18
N LEU A 175 -9.15 3.19 20.27
CA LEU A 175 -8.67 4.52 19.90
C LEU A 175 -9.79 5.38 19.30
N VAL A 176 -10.56 4.81 18.36
CA VAL A 176 -11.71 5.50 17.75
C VAL A 176 -12.78 5.82 18.79
N ALA A 177 -13.10 4.90 19.70
CA ALA A 177 -14.10 5.14 20.76
C ALA A 177 -13.71 6.26 21.74
N LYS A 178 -12.41 6.56 21.87
CA LYS A 178 -11.90 7.67 22.69
C LYS A 178 -11.93 9.03 21.98
N ARG A 179 -12.24 9.08 20.68
CA ARG A 179 -12.36 10.33 19.91
C ARG A 179 -13.78 10.85 19.95
N GLY A 180 -13.97 12.05 20.52
CA GLY A 180 -15.30 12.65 20.70
C GLY A 180 -15.99 13.07 19.39
N ASN A 181 -15.24 13.25 18.31
CA ASN A 181 -15.74 13.65 16.99
C ASN A 181 -15.90 12.50 15.99
N ILE A 182 -15.72 11.23 16.41
CA ILE A 182 -15.95 10.08 15.53
C ILE A 182 -17.23 9.36 15.92
N LYS A 183 -18.11 9.12 14.94
CA LYS A 183 -19.36 8.36 15.09
C LYS A 183 -19.34 7.13 14.19
N THR A 184 -19.81 6.00 14.71
CA THR A 184 -19.90 4.73 13.99
C THR A 184 -21.36 4.34 13.77
N PHE A 185 -21.69 3.84 12.58
CA PHE A 185 -23.02 3.34 12.26
C PHE A 185 -22.96 2.04 11.46
N ILE A 186 -23.85 1.11 11.78
CA ILE A 186 -24.11 -0.05 10.93
C ILE A 186 -25.12 0.38 9.87
N ALA A 187 -24.65 0.60 8.64
CA ALA A 187 -25.43 1.12 7.53
C ALA A 187 -24.90 0.64 6.18
N GLN A 188 -25.82 0.55 5.21
CA GLN A 188 -25.49 0.34 3.81
C GLN A 188 -25.66 1.65 3.05
N VAL A 189 -24.60 2.07 2.35
CA VAL A 189 -24.67 3.18 1.40
C VAL A 189 -25.33 2.68 0.12
N LEU A 190 -26.41 3.35 -0.26
CA LEU A 190 -27.20 3.05 -1.46
C LEU A 190 -26.74 3.91 -2.64
N GLU A 191 -26.36 5.16 -2.36
CA GLU A 191 -25.99 6.12 -3.39
C GLU A 191 -25.12 7.24 -2.81
N ILE A 192 -24.23 7.79 -3.65
CA ILE A 192 -23.48 9.02 -3.36
C ILE A 192 -23.68 9.97 -4.53
N ARG A 193 -24.17 11.18 -4.23
CA ARG A 193 -24.44 12.22 -5.24
C ARG A 193 -23.65 13.48 -4.90
N ARG A 194 -23.22 14.21 -5.93
CA ARG A 194 -22.66 15.55 -5.75
C ARG A 194 -23.78 16.59 -5.83
N GLU A 195 -23.89 17.39 -4.78
CA GLU A 195 -24.67 18.62 -4.71
C GLU A 195 -23.69 19.77 -4.38
N GLU A 196 -24.06 20.72 -3.53
CA GLU A 196 -23.10 21.67 -2.94
C GLU A 196 -21.98 20.94 -2.19
N LYS A 197 -22.36 19.90 -1.44
CA LYS A 197 -21.51 18.91 -0.77
C LYS A 197 -21.85 17.51 -1.30
N LEU A 198 -21.22 16.46 -0.80
CA LEU A 198 -21.62 15.09 -1.13
C LEU A 198 -22.81 14.66 -0.25
N LEU A 199 -23.84 14.11 -0.88
CA LEU A 199 -24.96 13.47 -0.21
C LEU A 199 -24.82 11.95 -0.31
N ALA A 200 -24.60 11.28 0.81
CA ALA A 200 -24.60 9.82 0.91
C ALA A 200 -25.95 9.34 1.44
N LYS A 201 -26.72 8.65 0.59
CA LYS A 201 -28.00 8.04 0.98
C LYS A 201 -27.78 6.66 1.54
N THR A 202 -28.42 6.37 2.68
CA THR A 202 -28.28 5.08 3.37
C THR A 202 -29.64 4.54 3.81
N ASN A 203 -29.64 3.30 4.30
CA ASN A 203 -30.83 2.69 4.89
C ASN A 203 -31.18 3.21 6.30
N VAL A 204 -30.35 4.07 6.91
CA VAL A 204 -30.55 4.62 8.26
C VAL A 204 -30.64 6.15 8.28
N GLY A 205 -30.68 6.79 7.10
CA GLY A 205 -30.71 8.23 6.93
C GLY A 205 -29.66 8.74 5.94
N ASP A 206 -29.77 10.02 5.59
CA ASP A 206 -28.90 10.67 4.62
C ASP A 206 -27.81 11.49 5.33
N PHE A 207 -26.59 11.46 4.79
CA PHE A 207 -25.44 12.18 5.33
C PHE A 207 -24.91 13.18 4.30
N LYS A 208 -24.97 14.48 4.62
CA LYS A 208 -24.31 15.56 3.83
C LYS A 208 -22.90 15.77 4.37
N VAL A 209 -21.88 15.53 3.54
CA VAL A 209 -20.45 15.47 3.92
C VAL A 209 -19.57 16.15 2.87
N ASP A 210 -18.40 16.64 3.29
CA ASP A 210 -17.44 17.27 2.37
C ASP A 210 -16.71 16.23 1.52
N LEU A 211 -16.39 15.08 2.13
CA LEU A 211 -15.60 14.01 1.54
C LEU A 211 -16.13 12.62 1.89
N VAL A 212 -15.91 11.67 0.98
CA VAL A 212 -16.15 10.24 1.21
C VAL A 212 -14.88 9.45 0.95
N LEU A 213 -14.46 8.66 1.93
CA LEU A 213 -13.34 7.73 1.86
C LEU A 213 -13.83 6.28 1.81
N GLY A 214 -13.27 5.48 0.90
CA GLY A 214 -13.59 4.06 0.72
C GLY A 214 -12.49 3.15 1.28
N ALA A 215 -12.85 2.29 2.23
CA ALA A 215 -11.96 1.32 2.87
C ALA A 215 -12.61 -0.07 2.99
N ILE A 216 -13.16 -0.57 1.89
CA ILE A 216 -13.91 -1.85 1.81
C ILE A 216 -13.04 -3.08 1.49
N GLY A 217 -11.73 -2.97 1.74
CA GLY A 217 -10.74 -4.01 1.46
C GLY A 217 -9.94 -3.78 0.19
N ARG A 218 -8.93 -4.62 -0.02
CA ARG A 218 -7.95 -4.49 -1.10
C ARG A 218 -7.71 -5.84 -1.79
N VAL A 219 -7.30 -5.81 -3.05
CA VAL A 219 -6.95 -6.98 -3.87
C VAL A 219 -5.49 -6.92 -4.31
N PRO A 220 -4.77 -8.04 -4.39
CA PRO A 220 -3.40 -8.08 -4.92
C PRO A 220 -3.28 -7.44 -6.30
N ASN A 221 -2.17 -6.74 -6.54
CA ASN A 221 -1.88 -6.14 -7.84
C ASN A 221 -0.98 -7.06 -8.67
N VAL A 222 -1.58 -8.09 -9.27
CA VAL A 222 -0.88 -9.17 -9.99
C VAL A 222 -1.05 -9.11 -11.51
N GLU A 223 -1.77 -8.12 -12.03
CA GLU A 223 -2.15 -8.03 -13.46
C GLU A 223 -0.92 -8.09 -14.39
N LEU A 224 0.20 -7.47 -13.98
CA LEU A 224 1.44 -7.45 -14.76
C LEU A 224 2.13 -8.82 -14.89
N ILE A 225 1.71 -9.81 -14.10
CA ILE A 225 2.35 -11.13 -14.05
C ILE A 225 1.36 -12.28 -14.20
N GLU A 226 0.12 -12.00 -14.61
CA GLU A 226 -0.83 -13.06 -14.90
C GLU A 226 -0.29 -13.99 -15.99
N GLY A 227 -0.29 -15.29 -15.70
CA GLY A 227 0.24 -16.31 -16.62
C GLY A 227 1.77 -16.45 -16.64
N LEU A 228 2.53 -15.59 -15.94
CA LEU A 228 3.98 -15.77 -15.80
C LEU A 228 4.30 -16.72 -14.64
N ASN A 229 5.04 -17.79 -14.95
CA ASN A 229 5.58 -18.72 -13.96
C ASN A 229 7.05 -19.03 -14.29
N ASP A 230 7.96 -18.65 -13.41
CA ASP A 230 9.41 -18.79 -13.59
C ASP A 230 10.10 -18.77 -12.22
N ASP A 231 11.11 -19.61 -12.01
CA ASP A 231 11.80 -19.71 -10.71
C ASP A 231 12.52 -18.40 -10.32
N ASN A 232 12.85 -17.55 -11.28
CA ASN A 232 13.51 -16.25 -11.08
C ASN A 232 12.51 -15.09 -10.94
N LEU A 233 11.20 -15.38 -10.90
CA LEU A 233 10.14 -14.44 -10.54
C LEU A 233 9.78 -14.57 -9.06
N PHE A 234 9.93 -13.48 -8.30
CA PHE A 234 9.63 -13.45 -6.87
C PHE A 234 8.53 -12.46 -6.56
N LEU A 235 7.65 -12.81 -5.61
CA LEU A 235 6.61 -11.93 -5.09
C LEU A 235 6.95 -11.51 -3.65
N VAL A 236 6.81 -10.22 -3.34
CA VAL A 236 7.20 -9.64 -2.04
C VAL A 236 6.07 -8.78 -1.46
N GLY A 237 5.69 -9.07 -0.20
CA GLY A 237 4.72 -8.30 0.55
C GLY A 237 3.27 -8.58 0.17
N ASP A 238 2.41 -7.56 0.30
CA ASP A 238 0.96 -7.68 0.21
C ASP A 238 0.43 -8.28 -1.10
N VAL A 239 1.24 -8.27 -2.18
CA VAL A 239 0.89 -8.89 -3.45
C VAL A 239 0.73 -10.43 -3.33
N LYS A 240 1.38 -11.07 -2.36
CA LYS A 240 1.30 -12.53 -2.12
C LYS A 240 0.80 -12.93 -0.73
N ASN A 241 0.78 -12.03 0.24
CA ASN A 241 0.53 -12.39 1.66
C ASN A 241 -0.95 -12.61 2.03
N GLY A 242 -1.87 -12.65 1.05
CA GLY A 242 -3.28 -12.98 1.29
C GLY A 242 -3.96 -12.01 2.27
N ILE A 243 -4.33 -12.50 3.46
CA ILE A 243 -4.93 -11.68 4.53
C ILE A 243 -3.90 -11.08 5.49
N TYR A 244 -2.65 -11.55 5.49
CA TYR A 244 -1.58 -11.13 6.40
C TYR A 244 -0.77 -9.95 5.83
N ARG A 245 -1.42 -8.79 5.73
CA ARG A 245 -0.86 -7.58 5.08
C ARG A 245 -0.24 -6.64 6.09
N GLN A 246 0.99 -6.94 6.50
CA GLN A 246 1.71 -6.19 7.54
C GLN A 246 3.06 -5.71 7.02
N SER A 247 3.46 -4.50 7.43
CA SER A 247 4.75 -3.88 7.05
C SER A 247 5.94 -4.77 7.41
N ALA A 248 5.95 -5.34 8.61
CA ALA A 248 7.01 -6.24 9.09
C ALA A 248 7.13 -7.51 8.22
N LEU A 249 6.00 -8.06 7.77
CA LEU A 249 5.99 -9.23 6.87
C LEU A 249 6.53 -8.87 5.48
N ALA A 250 6.14 -7.71 4.94
CA ALA A 250 6.66 -7.23 3.67
C ALA A 250 8.18 -6.96 3.70
N ILE A 251 8.71 -6.45 4.82
CA ILE A 251 10.15 -6.29 5.04
C ILE A 251 10.84 -7.67 5.06
N ALA A 252 10.32 -8.60 5.88
CA ALA A 252 10.90 -9.93 6.02
C ALA A 252 10.91 -10.69 4.69
N ASP A 253 9.83 -10.60 3.92
CA ASP A 253 9.75 -11.15 2.58
C ASP A 253 10.83 -10.58 1.66
N GLY A 254 10.98 -9.25 1.64
CA GLY A 254 11.96 -8.60 0.77
C GLY A 254 13.40 -9.00 1.09
N ILE A 255 13.74 -9.03 2.38
CA ILE A 255 15.05 -9.50 2.86
C ILE A 255 15.26 -10.97 2.46
N LYS A 256 14.28 -11.84 2.71
CA LYS A 256 14.35 -13.27 2.37
C LYS A 256 14.55 -13.47 0.87
N THR A 257 13.81 -12.75 0.03
CA THR A 257 13.94 -12.83 -1.44
C THR A 257 15.34 -12.42 -1.89
N ALA A 258 15.90 -11.33 -1.35
CA ALA A 258 17.27 -10.94 -1.67
C ALA A 258 18.30 -12.00 -1.28
N MET A 259 18.12 -12.66 -0.12
CA MET A 259 18.97 -13.78 0.31
C MET A 259 18.87 -14.98 -0.64
N MET A 260 17.66 -15.31 -1.12
CA MET A 260 17.44 -16.40 -2.07
C MET A 260 18.13 -16.11 -3.41
N ILE A 261 17.99 -14.89 -3.94
CA ILE A 261 18.68 -14.47 -5.18
C ILE A 261 20.20 -14.59 -5.01
N TRP A 262 20.75 -14.09 -3.90
CA TRP A 262 22.18 -14.20 -3.63
C TRP A 262 22.66 -15.64 -3.52
N ARG A 263 21.92 -16.51 -2.82
CA ARG A 263 22.27 -17.95 -2.74
C ARG A 263 22.29 -18.58 -4.13
N ARG A 264 21.26 -18.31 -4.96
CA ARG A 264 21.20 -18.84 -6.31
C ARG A 264 22.35 -18.36 -7.18
N GLU A 265 22.72 -17.08 -7.10
CA GLU A 265 23.88 -16.57 -7.84
C GLU A 265 25.21 -17.16 -7.36
N LYS A 266 25.36 -17.38 -6.06
CA LYS A 266 26.62 -17.86 -5.48
C LYS A 266 26.80 -19.38 -5.59
N TYR A 267 25.72 -20.13 -5.46
CA TYR A 267 25.76 -21.60 -5.30
C TYR A 267 24.95 -22.34 -6.37
N GLY A 268 24.23 -21.66 -7.25
CA GLY A 268 23.33 -22.29 -8.23
C GLY A 268 22.03 -22.84 -7.64
N SER A 269 21.80 -22.69 -6.33
CA SER A 269 20.62 -23.19 -5.61
C SER A 269 20.10 -22.17 -4.58
N ILE A 270 18.80 -22.25 -4.27
CA ILE A 270 18.17 -21.51 -3.17
C ILE A 270 18.13 -22.29 -1.86
N GLU A 271 18.37 -23.61 -1.92
CA GLU A 271 18.51 -24.51 -0.77
C GLU A 271 19.88 -24.31 -0.10
#